data_AF-A0A062VW50-F1
#
_entry.id   AF-A0A062VW50-F1
#
_cell.length_a   1.000
_cell.length_b   1.000
_cell.length_c   1.000
_cell.angle_alpha   90.00
_cell.angle_beta   90.00
_cell.angle_gamma   90.00
#
_symmetry.space_group_name_H-M   'P 1'
#
loop_
_entity.id
_entity.type
_entity.pdbx_description
1 polymer ?
#
loop_
_entity_poly.entity_id
_entity_poly.type
_entity_poly.pdbx_seq_one_letter_code
_entity_poly.pdbx_strand_id
1 'polypeptide(L)' 'MAIARLHGGPLDGQIIPLDDDADGKLIVPYSETQVVYHRKGEAQNTGTSDGPTEIEYWYEESLEDIVSSDD' A
#
# COMPACT_ATOMS: atom_id res chain seq x y z
N MET A 1 2.72 10.93 10.10
CA MET A 1 2.41 9.48 10.12
C MET A 1 1.14 9.28 9.32
N ALA A 2 1.26 8.57 8.20
CA ALA A 2 0.16 8.25 7.31
C ALA A 2 -0.19 6.77 7.41
N ILE A 3 -1.34 6.38 6.89
CA ILE A 3 -1.78 4.99 6.79
C ILE A 3 -2.31 4.71 5.38
N ALA A 4 -1.97 3.54 4.84
CA ALA A 4 -2.51 3.01 3.61
C ALA A 4 -3.69 2.12 3.93
N ARG A 5 -4.80 2.35 3.23
CA ARG A 5 -5.97 1.47 3.24
C ARG A 5 -6.00 0.68 1.94
N LEU A 6 -5.91 -0.64 2.05
CA LEU A 6 -5.85 -1.53 0.91
C LEU A 6 -7.26 -1.88 0.42
N HIS A 7 -7.47 -1.79 -0.88
CA HIS A 7 -8.74 -2.06 -1.55
C HIS A 7 -8.54 -3.09 -2.67
N GLY A 8 -9.37 -4.13 -2.67
CA GLY A 8 -9.27 -5.25 -3.61
C GLY A 8 -8.10 -6.19 -3.31
N GLY A 9 -7.98 -7.24 -4.14
CA GLY A 9 -6.93 -8.24 -3.98
C GLY A 9 -7.08 -9.08 -2.70
N PRO A 10 -6.02 -9.80 -2.30
CA PRO A 10 -6.06 -10.68 -1.15
C PRO A 10 -5.93 -9.97 0.21
N LEU A 11 -5.53 -8.69 0.23
CA LEU A 11 -5.35 -7.88 1.45
C LEU A 11 -6.42 -6.78 1.57
N ASP A 12 -7.55 -6.93 0.89
CA ASP A 12 -8.66 -5.97 0.94
C ASP A 12 -9.10 -5.66 2.39
N GLY A 13 -9.26 -4.37 2.67
CA GLY A 13 -9.68 -3.86 3.97
C GLY A 13 -8.56 -3.75 5.01
N GLN A 14 -7.33 -4.18 4.69
CA GLN A 14 -6.20 -4.06 5.61
C GLN A 14 -5.67 -2.63 5.66
N ILE A 15 -5.17 -2.24 6.83
CA ILE A 15 -4.55 -0.93 7.08
C ILE A 15 -3.07 -1.15 7.39
N ILE A 16 -2.20 -0.47 6.64
CA ILE A 16 -0.74 -0.54 6.78
C ILE A 16 -0.23 0.86 7.17
N PRO A 17 0.62 1.01 8.20
CA PRO A 17 1.28 2.28 8.47
C PRO A 17 2.22 2.65 7.32
N LEU A 18 2.16 3.90 6.88
CA LEU A 18 3.03 4.45 5.86
C LEU A 18 4.12 5.31 6.49
N ASP A 19 5.33 5.16 5.95
CA ASP A 19 6.42 6.11 6.19
C ASP A 19 6.14 7.46 5.50
N ASP A 20 6.87 8.49 5.94
CA ASP A 20 6.68 9.87 5.47
C ASP A 20 6.97 10.03 3.96
N ASP A 21 7.76 9.13 3.39
CA ASP A 21 8.18 9.08 1.98
C ASP A 21 7.40 8.03 1.15
N ALA A 22 6.17 7.68 1.57
CA ALA A 22 5.40 6.65 0.88
C ALA A 22 5.14 6.96 -0.61
N ASP A 23 5.73 6.14 -1.47
CA ASP A 23 5.57 6.20 -2.93
C ASP A 23 4.13 5.95 -3.39
N GLY A 24 3.83 6.35 -4.63
CA GLY A 24 2.55 6.04 -5.30
C GLY A 24 2.29 4.56 -5.55
N LYS A 25 3.23 3.67 -5.21
CA LYS A 25 3.17 2.22 -5.37
C LYS A 25 3.60 1.56 -4.05
N LEU A 26 2.78 0.65 -3.55
CA LEU A 26 3.01 -0.11 -2.33
C LEU A 26 3.15 -1.59 -2.68
N ILE A 27 4.29 -2.18 -2.36
CA ILE A 27 4.55 -3.61 -2.56
C ILE A 27 4.47 -4.29 -1.19
N VAL A 28 3.53 -5.22 -1.04
CA VAL A 28 3.29 -5.89 0.23
C VAL A 28 3.55 -7.40 0.07
N PRO A 29 4.32 -8.02 1.00
CA PRO A 29 4.49 -9.46 0.99
C PRO A 29 3.17 -10.17 1.33
N TYR A 30 2.80 -11.15 0.51
CA TYR A 30 1.60 -11.97 0.70
C TYR A 30 1.93 -13.46 0.55
N SER A 31 2.07 -14.14 1.69
CA SER A 31 2.47 -15.55 1.74
C SER A 31 3.79 -15.79 0.97
N GLU A 32 3.75 -16.53 -0.14
CA GLU A 32 4.91 -16.86 -0.99
C GLU A 32 5.10 -15.86 -2.15
N THR A 33 4.17 -14.92 -2.34
CA THR A 33 4.18 -13.95 -3.43
C THR A 33 4.21 -12.52 -2.90
N GLN A 34 4.25 -11.56 -3.82
CA GLN A 34 4.07 -10.15 -3.50
C GLN A 34 2.86 -9.60 -4.23
N VAL A 35 2.25 -8.57 -3.67
CA VAL A 35 1.11 -7.90 -4.26
C VAL A 35 1.40 -6.41 -4.35
N VAL A 36 1.11 -5.86 -5.52
CA VAL A 36 1.28 -4.46 -5.83
C VAL A 36 -0.05 -3.76 -5.66
N TYR A 37 -0.03 -2.72 -4.84
CA TYR A 37 -1.12 -1.77 -4.74
C TYR A 37 -0.66 -0.41 -5.26
N HIS A 38 -1.50 0.25 -6.02
CA HIS A 38 -1.25 1.60 -6.50
C HIS A 38 -2.11 2.61 -5.74
N ARG A 39 -1.49 3.73 -5.36
CA ARG A 39 -2.19 4.86 -4.77
C ARG A 39 -3.21 5.37 -5.76
N LYS A 40 -4.47 5.35 -5.36
CA LYS A 40 -5.60 5.84 -6.15
C LYS A 40 -6.32 6.87 -5.32
N GLY A 41 -6.28 8.12 -5.78
CA GLY A 41 -6.94 9.23 -5.10
C GLY A 41 -6.00 10.12 -4.30
N GLU A 42 -6.60 11.08 -3.61
CA GLU A 42 -5.91 12.08 -2.81
C GLU A 42 -5.78 11.60 -1.36
N ALA A 43 -4.83 12.16 -0.62
CA ALA A 43 -4.68 11.85 0.79
C ALA A 43 -5.85 12.48 1.57
N GLN A 44 -6.54 11.66 2.36
CA GLN A 44 -7.64 12.05 3.24
C GLN A 44 -7.11 12.25 4.67
N ASN A 45 -7.86 12.97 5.52
CA ASN A 45 -7.49 13.24 6.92
C ASN A 45 -6.09 13.89 7.07
N THR A 46 -5.72 14.80 6.16
CA THR A 46 -4.42 15.50 6.18
C THR A 46 -4.35 16.62 7.23
N GLY A 47 -5.47 16.90 7.91
CA GLY A 47 -5.55 17.92 8.94
C GLY A 47 -4.99 17.44 10.29
N THR A 48 -4.32 18.32 11.03
CA THR A 48 -3.71 18.03 12.34
C THR A 48 -4.71 17.51 13.40
N SER A 49 -6.01 17.70 13.19
CA SER A 49 -7.07 17.33 14.14
C SER A 49 -7.99 16.21 13.63
N ASP A 50 -7.75 15.68 12.42
CA ASP A 50 -8.64 14.72 11.75
C ASP A 50 -8.14 13.27 11.85
N GLY A 51 -6.97 13.05 12.47
CA GLY A 51 -6.35 11.74 12.61
C GLY A 51 -5.08 11.59 11.75
N PRO A 52 -4.56 10.37 11.60
CA PRO A 52 -3.47 10.10 10.68
C PRO A 52 -3.95 10.25 9.23
N THR A 53 -3.10 10.78 8.36
CA THR A 53 -3.37 10.88 6.93
C THR A 53 -3.72 9.51 6.35
N GLU A 54 -4.88 9.37 5.74
CA GLU A 54 -5.33 8.13 5.09
C GLU A 54 -5.10 8.21 3.58
N ILE A 55 -4.56 7.14 3.01
CA ILE A 55 -4.32 7.04 1.57
C ILE A 55 -4.91 5.74 1.05
N GLU A 56 -5.72 5.83 0.00
CA GLU A 56 -6.34 4.66 -0.63
C GLU A 56 -5.37 4.02 -1.63
N TYR A 57 -5.13 2.72 -1.45
CA TYR A 57 -4.28 1.90 -2.29
C TYR A 57 -5.12 0.77 -2.87
N TRP A 58 -5.15 0.68 -4.18
CA TRP A 58 -5.96 -0.31 -4.90
C TRP A 58 -5.09 -1.39 -5.49
N TYR A 59 -5.52 -2.64 -5.35
CA TYR A 59 -4.84 -3.80 -5.91
C TYR A 59 -4.68 -3.63 -7.42
N GLU A 60 -3.44 -3.75 -7.88
CA GLU A 60 -3.09 -3.71 -9.29
C GLU A 60 -2.80 -5.12 -9.80
N GLU A 61 -1.80 -5.77 -9.24
CA GLU A 61 -1.36 -7.10 -9.66
C GLU A 61 -0.63 -7.87 -8.54
N SER A 62 -0.52 -9.19 -8.72
CA SER A 62 0.30 -10.07 -7.89
C SER A 62 1.58 -10.43 -8.64
N LEU A 63 2.72 -10.17 -8.00
CA LEU A 63 4.03 -10.62 -8.44
C LEU A 63 4.30 -12.01 -7.88
N GLU A 64 4.29 -13.01 -8.77
CA GLU A 64 4.42 -14.42 -8.38
C GLU A 64 5.80 -14.80 -7.87
N ASP A 65 6.84 -14.00 -8.15
CA ASP A 65 8.20 -14.27 -7.66
C ASP A 65 9.09 -13.03 -7.83
N ILE A 66 9.81 -12.67 -6.78
CA ILE A 66 11.06 -11.89 -6.93
C ILE A 66 12.22 -12.78 -6.48
N VAL A 67 12.59 -13.79 -7.26
CA VAL A 67 13.99 -14.19 -7.24
C VAL A 67 14.82 -12.95 -7.55
N SER A 68 15.63 -12.55 -6.58
CA SER A 68 16.72 -11.60 -6.78
C SER A 68 17.48 -12.03 -8.03
N SER A 69 17.43 -11.22 -9.08
CA SER A 69 18.53 -11.22 -10.06
C SER A 69 19.72 -10.53 -9.38
N ASP A 70 20.37 -11.26 -8.47
CA ASP A 70 21.73 -10.98 -8.00
C ASP A 70 22.66 -11.90 -8.79
N ASP A 71 23.22 -11.40 -9.90
CA ASP A 71 24.41 -11.95 -10.58
C ASP A 71 25.45 -10.83 -10.72
#